data_AF-A0A060H3V0-F1
#
_entry.id   AF-A0A060H3V0-F1
#
_cell.length_a   1.000
_cell.length_b   1.000
_cell.length_c   1.000
_cell.angle_alpha   90.00
_cell.angle_beta   90.00
_cell.angle_gamma   90.00
#
_symmetry.space_group_name_H-M   'P 1'
#
loop_
_entity.id
_entity.type
_entity.pdbx_description
1 polymer ?
#
loop_
_entity_poly.entity_id
_entity_poly.type
_entity_poly.pdbx_seq_one_letter_code
_entity_poly.pdbx_strand_id
1 'polypeptide(L)'
;MTPLQITITPQGRAALVNAQHHGTVPVRLASVGLTAQHFDPAAATMPDESKRLTTFSGGVVAADTIHITIGDATSDQYDVRGFGVYLDDGTLFATYSQQDIILSKSASAMLLLAIDVRFVDTDATQLSFGETSWNNPPATQTVAGVLTLSSNAQAIAGLEDRSAIPPTALKATLDHRLGEAAPSDYAKTLLASADAPTLRHLLGLGDAAVMDTGSGKDLDADLLDGYHGTYYLQWRNLQNTPQTYPPSAHQHASSDIPDLASHLDTLVKKTGSLMTGSLQSQGTLIGDALGHGRIPALKIGNDCEFWDNNIPYAATFRSGTSPAIAQLFFGTSNHCYFGTSTKNTSTVIGAKTGLLWIETAGNYYYQQHDTTHVAFYKKNGGHAFFWRRSDSGGNGSTNEVQLMALEDNGNLSVKGTIVSAGGYAQGSSRKLKDIEGPLPYGLAEIEQLTPLIGRYKPSYTPDGRRRLFLEAEQLLDLMPETVNPEGIPFQGAYVPSVNLDQLLPVLVNAIAQLSAKVNALTDAPRHAEK
;
A
#
# COMPACT_ATOMS: atom_id res chain seq x y z
N MET A 1 -15.21 -34.37 -15.50
CA MET A 1 -14.74 -35.66 -16.06
C MET A 1 -15.64 -36.74 -15.50
N THR A 2 -16.11 -37.68 -16.32
CA THR A 2 -16.81 -38.87 -15.82
C THR A 2 -15.82 -39.75 -15.07
N PRO A 3 -16.10 -40.16 -13.82
CA PRO A 3 -15.19 -41.00 -13.03
C PRO A 3 -14.99 -42.34 -13.72
N LEU A 4 -13.78 -42.90 -13.63
CA LEU A 4 -13.47 -44.20 -14.20
C LEU A 4 -14.18 -45.29 -13.37
N GLN A 5 -14.90 -46.18 -14.05
CA GLN A 5 -15.66 -47.25 -13.39
C GLN A 5 -14.76 -48.48 -13.23
N ILE A 6 -14.42 -48.82 -12.00
CA ILE A 6 -13.61 -50.01 -11.71
C ILE A 6 -14.50 -51.22 -11.44
N THR A 7 -14.06 -52.40 -11.88
CA THR A 7 -14.75 -53.66 -11.64
C THR A 7 -14.09 -54.40 -10.47
N ILE A 8 -14.88 -54.78 -9.46
CA ILE A 8 -14.40 -55.62 -8.36
C ILE A 8 -14.25 -57.06 -8.85
N THR A 9 -13.09 -57.66 -8.64
CA THR A 9 -12.83 -59.04 -9.08
C THR A 9 -13.63 -60.03 -8.21
N PRO A 10 -13.84 -61.27 -8.66
CA PRO A 10 -14.46 -62.30 -7.83
C PRO A 10 -13.72 -62.53 -6.50
N GLN A 11 -12.39 -62.40 -6.49
CA GLN A 11 -11.55 -62.56 -5.31
C GLN A 11 -11.69 -61.36 -4.35
N GLY A 12 -11.70 -60.13 -4.89
CA GLY A 12 -11.94 -58.92 -4.09
C GLY A 12 -13.32 -58.90 -3.45
N ARG A 13 -14.34 -59.38 -4.18
CA ARG A 13 -15.70 -59.54 -3.65
C ARG A 13 -15.74 -60.57 -2.51
N ALA A 14 -15.03 -61.69 -2.65
CA ALA A 14 -14.94 -62.69 -1.58
C ALA A 14 -14.24 -62.13 -0.33
N ALA A 15 -13.20 -61.31 -0.49
CA ALA A 15 -12.48 -60.68 0.62
C ALA A 15 -13.33 -59.67 1.41
N LEU A 16 -14.35 -59.07 0.78
CA LEU A 16 -15.29 -58.18 1.45
C LEU A 16 -16.35 -58.91 2.27
N VAL A 17 -16.62 -60.19 1.99
CA VAL A 17 -17.70 -60.93 2.66
C VAL A 17 -17.22 -61.40 4.03
N ASN A 18 -17.98 -61.09 5.08
CA ASN A 18 -17.65 -61.58 6.41
C ASN A 18 -17.82 -63.10 6.53
N ALA A 19 -17.12 -63.72 7.47
CA ALA A 19 -17.09 -65.17 7.64
C ALA A 19 -18.49 -65.81 7.87
N GLN A 20 -19.48 -65.00 8.27
CA GLN A 20 -20.86 -65.40 8.51
C GLN A 20 -21.83 -65.08 7.35
N HIS A 21 -21.35 -64.50 6.24
CA HIS A 21 -22.11 -64.09 5.06
C HIS A 21 -23.32 -63.15 5.32
N HIS A 22 -23.28 -62.32 6.37
CA HIS A 22 -24.37 -61.40 6.74
C HIS A 22 -23.93 -59.92 6.78
N GLY A 23 -22.75 -59.59 6.25
CA GLY A 23 -22.20 -58.25 6.23
C GLY A 23 -20.84 -58.18 5.57
N THR A 24 -20.28 -56.97 5.48
CA THR A 24 -18.96 -56.73 4.90
C THR A 24 -17.89 -56.56 5.98
N VAL A 25 -16.64 -56.88 5.66
CA VAL A 25 -15.46 -56.63 6.51
C VAL A 25 -14.65 -55.47 5.94
N PRO A 26 -14.09 -54.57 6.77
CA PRO A 26 -13.19 -53.57 6.27
C PRO A 26 -11.92 -54.19 5.69
N VAL A 27 -11.55 -53.79 4.47
CA VAL A 27 -10.32 -54.24 3.80
C VAL A 27 -9.34 -53.09 3.60
N ARG A 28 -8.05 -53.39 3.57
CA ARG A 28 -6.98 -52.39 3.40
C ARG A 28 -6.36 -52.50 2.01
N LEU A 29 -6.34 -51.38 1.28
CA LEU A 29 -5.68 -51.29 -0.02
C LEU A 29 -4.18 -50.98 0.18
N ALA A 30 -3.29 -51.75 -0.46
CA ALA A 30 -1.85 -51.71 -0.18
C ALA A 30 -0.97 -51.38 -1.39
N SER A 31 -1.37 -51.74 -2.60
CA SER A 31 -0.57 -51.45 -3.80
C SER A 31 -1.41 -51.39 -5.07
N VAL A 32 -0.83 -50.80 -6.13
CA VAL A 32 -1.43 -50.74 -7.47
C VAL A 32 -0.48 -51.37 -8.48
N GLY A 33 -0.96 -52.38 -9.21
CA GLY A 33 -0.29 -52.93 -10.39
C GLY A 33 -0.67 -52.14 -11.64
N LEU A 34 0.26 -52.01 -12.58
CA LEU A 34 0.09 -51.34 -13.88
C LEU A 34 0.35 -52.33 -15.01
N THR A 35 -0.35 -52.19 -16.14
CA THR A 35 -0.10 -52.98 -17.35
C THR A 35 -0.26 -52.12 -18.61
N ALA A 36 0.55 -52.45 -19.62
CA ALA A 36 0.46 -51.88 -20.96
C ALA A 36 -0.55 -52.63 -21.85
N GLN A 37 -1.05 -53.79 -21.39
CA GLN A 37 -1.97 -54.64 -22.14
C GLN A 37 -3.42 -54.30 -21.79
N HIS A 38 -4.29 -54.22 -22.80
CA HIS A 38 -5.73 -54.21 -22.59
C HIS A 38 -6.23 -55.61 -22.24
N PHE A 39 -7.09 -55.73 -21.23
CA PHE A 39 -7.62 -57.00 -20.73
C PHE A 39 -9.08 -56.85 -20.29
N ASP A 40 -9.77 -57.98 -20.09
CA ASP A 40 -11.12 -57.99 -19.52
C ASP A 40 -11.08 -57.53 -18.04
N PRO A 41 -11.73 -56.42 -17.65
CA PRO A 41 -11.77 -55.95 -16.27
C PRO A 41 -12.34 -56.96 -15.26
N ALA A 42 -12.97 -58.06 -15.69
CA ALA A 42 -13.41 -59.16 -14.84
C ALA A 42 -12.37 -60.28 -14.63
N ALA A 43 -11.16 -60.14 -15.17
CA ALA A 43 -10.10 -61.14 -15.05
C ALA A 43 -9.72 -61.43 -13.58
N ALA A 44 -9.47 -62.69 -13.26
CA ALA A 44 -9.10 -63.13 -11.91
C ALA A 44 -7.63 -62.82 -11.54
N THR A 45 -6.80 -62.48 -12.54
CA THR A 45 -5.38 -62.12 -12.39
C THR A 45 -5.05 -61.00 -13.36
N MET A 46 -4.11 -60.14 -12.99
CA MET A 46 -3.66 -59.04 -13.84
C MET A 46 -2.72 -59.55 -14.95
N PRO A 47 -3.06 -59.43 -16.25
CA PRO A 47 -2.19 -59.87 -17.34
C PRO A 47 -1.01 -58.91 -17.56
N ASP A 48 0.17 -59.46 -17.82
CA ASP A 48 1.42 -58.73 -18.12
C ASP A 48 1.63 -57.50 -17.21
N GLU A 49 1.57 -57.71 -15.89
CA GLU A 49 1.82 -56.64 -14.92
C GLU A 49 3.24 -56.10 -15.09
N SER A 50 3.34 -54.88 -15.62
CA SER A 50 4.61 -54.23 -15.93
C SER A 50 5.28 -53.67 -14.70
N LYS A 51 4.50 -53.25 -13.70
CA LYS A 51 5.01 -52.67 -12.46
C LYS A 51 4.00 -52.70 -11.33
N ARG A 52 4.48 -52.88 -10.09
CA ARG A 52 3.72 -52.70 -8.85
C ARG A 52 4.22 -51.48 -8.08
N LEU A 53 3.31 -50.61 -7.68
CA LEU A 53 3.59 -49.38 -6.93
C LEU A 53 2.96 -49.46 -5.54
N THR A 54 3.78 -49.21 -4.51
CA THR A 54 3.35 -49.05 -3.11
C THR A 54 3.18 -47.58 -2.72
N THR A 55 3.62 -46.66 -3.58
CA THR A 55 3.44 -45.21 -3.50
C THR A 55 2.03 -44.80 -3.92
N PHE A 56 1.07 -45.20 -3.10
CA PHE A 56 -0.37 -45.04 -3.29
C PHE A 56 -1.01 -44.40 -2.06
N SER A 57 -1.85 -43.39 -2.27
CA SER A 57 -2.65 -42.73 -1.24
C SER A 57 -4.06 -42.50 -1.76
N GLY A 58 -5.06 -42.43 -0.88
CA GLY A 58 -6.42 -42.19 -1.29
C GLY A 58 -7.35 -41.89 -0.12
N GLY A 59 -8.61 -41.64 -0.47
CA GLY A 59 -9.67 -41.38 0.51
C GLY A 59 -11.05 -41.56 -0.07
N VAL A 60 -12.03 -41.80 0.80
CA VAL A 60 -13.44 -41.90 0.41
C VAL A 60 -13.98 -40.49 0.15
N VAL A 61 -14.50 -40.25 -1.05
CA VAL A 61 -15.07 -38.95 -1.45
C VAL A 61 -16.60 -38.99 -1.57
N ALA A 62 -17.18 -40.17 -1.78
CA ALA A 62 -18.62 -40.43 -1.72
C ALA A 62 -18.89 -41.90 -1.34
N ALA A 63 -20.16 -42.25 -1.10
CA ALA A 63 -20.55 -43.61 -0.68
C ALA A 63 -20.13 -44.72 -1.66
N ASP A 64 -19.92 -44.43 -2.95
CA ASP A 64 -19.52 -45.39 -3.98
C ASP A 64 -18.23 -44.97 -4.70
N THR A 65 -17.55 -43.93 -4.24
CA THR A 65 -16.42 -43.32 -4.96
C THR A 65 -15.25 -43.04 -4.04
N ILE A 66 -14.07 -43.48 -4.46
CA ILE A 66 -12.79 -43.18 -3.80
C ILE A 66 -11.91 -42.33 -4.71
N HIS A 67 -11.14 -41.43 -4.09
CA HIS A 67 -10.07 -40.73 -4.75
C HIS A 67 -8.76 -41.50 -4.53
N ILE A 68 -8.03 -41.76 -5.61
CA ILE A 68 -6.75 -42.47 -5.58
C ILE A 68 -5.70 -41.57 -6.22
N THR A 69 -4.56 -41.42 -5.56
CA THR A 69 -3.35 -40.80 -6.10
C THR A 69 -2.21 -41.81 -6.12
N ILE A 70 -1.58 -41.98 -7.29
CA ILE A 70 -0.46 -42.88 -7.53
C ILE A 70 0.76 -42.03 -7.93
N GLY A 71 1.89 -42.26 -7.27
CA GLY A 71 3.16 -41.63 -7.59
C GLY A 71 4.20 -42.63 -8.08
N ASP A 72 4.99 -42.30 -9.10
CA ASP A 72 6.23 -43.02 -9.43
C ASP A 72 7.34 -42.06 -9.85
N ALA A 73 8.40 -41.98 -9.03
CA ALA A 73 9.57 -41.12 -9.23
C ALA A 73 10.81 -41.89 -9.74
N THR A 74 10.70 -43.18 -10.02
CA THR A 74 11.80 -43.99 -10.56
C THR A 74 12.08 -43.68 -12.03
N SER A 75 13.18 -44.18 -12.60
CA SER A 75 13.53 -44.02 -14.02
C SER A 75 12.84 -45.02 -14.97
N ASP A 76 11.93 -45.86 -14.47
CA ASP A 76 11.26 -46.89 -15.29
C ASP A 76 10.30 -46.27 -16.29
N GLN A 77 10.23 -46.87 -17.49
CA GLN A 77 9.41 -46.42 -18.62
C GLN A 77 8.31 -47.44 -18.91
N TYR A 78 7.09 -46.97 -19.05
CA TYR A 78 5.94 -47.82 -19.35
C TYR A 78 4.74 -47.00 -19.85
N ASP A 79 3.91 -47.67 -20.64
CA ASP A 79 2.56 -47.21 -20.97
C ASP A 79 1.55 -47.91 -20.08
N VAL A 80 0.49 -47.20 -19.68
CA VAL A 80 -0.59 -47.71 -18.84
C VAL A 80 -1.86 -47.75 -19.65
N ARG A 81 -2.41 -48.96 -19.87
CA ARG A 81 -3.75 -49.17 -20.45
C ARG A 81 -4.73 -49.76 -19.44
N GLY A 82 -4.21 -50.35 -18.36
CA GLY A 82 -5.00 -50.81 -17.23
C GLY A 82 -4.21 -50.82 -15.93
N PHE A 83 -4.94 -50.88 -14.82
CA PHE A 83 -4.38 -50.96 -13.48
C PHE A 83 -5.24 -51.86 -12.58
N GLY A 84 -4.59 -52.50 -11.60
CA GLY A 84 -5.24 -53.35 -10.60
C GLY A 84 -4.88 -52.88 -9.19
N VAL A 85 -5.87 -52.83 -8.30
CA VAL A 85 -5.68 -52.47 -6.89
C VAL A 85 -5.60 -53.75 -6.06
N TYR A 86 -4.61 -53.84 -5.19
CA TYR A 86 -4.33 -55.02 -4.36
C TYR A 86 -4.54 -54.74 -2.87
N LEU A 87 -4.98 -55.77 -2.15
CA LEU A 87 -5.02 -55.80 -0.69
C LEU A 87 -3.64 -56.03 -0.07
N ASP A 88 -3.52 -55.88 1.25
CA ASP A 88 -2.29 -56.11 2.01
C ASP A 88 -1.81 -57.57 2.00
N ASP A 89 -2.75 -58.51 1.88
CA ASP A 89 -2.47 -59.95 1.69
C ASP A 89 -2.07 -60.33 0.25
N GLY A 90 -2.07 -59.37 -0.67
CA GLY A 90 -1.73 -59.56 -2.08
C GLY A 90 -2.89 -59.97 -2.99
N THR A 91 -4.12 -60.06 -2.48
CA THR A 91 -5.32 -60.35 -3.26
C THR A 91 -5.64 -59.22 -4.24
N LEU A 92 -5.93 -59.54 -5.51
CA LEU A 92 -6.37 -58.56 -6.50
C LEU A 92 -7.81 -58.13 -6.22
N PHE A 93 -7.99 -56.91 -5.74
CA PHE A 93 -9.28 -56.41 -5.29
C PHE A 93 -10.18 -55.94 -6.44
N ALA A 94 -9.66 -55.06 -7.30
CA ALA A 94 -10.42 -54.46 -8.38
C ALA A 94 -9.51 -54.06 -9.55
N THR A 95 -10.05 -54.05 -10.77
CA THR A 95 -9.31 -53.81 -12.01
C THR A 95 -10.03 -52.85 -12.94
N TYR A 96 -9.24 -52.03 -13.63
CA TYR A 96 -9.67 -51.16 -14.73
C TYR A 96 -8.80 -51.42 -15.96
N SER A 97 -9.42 -51.49 -17.13
CA SER A 97 -8.72 -51.62 -18.42
C SER A 97 -9.48 -50.88 -19.50
N GLN A 98 -8.77 -50.25 -20.42
CA GLN A 98 -9.34 -49.65 -21.63
C GLN A 98 -8.42 -49.86 -22.83
N GLN A 99 -8.96 -49.73 -24.04
CA GLN A 99 -8.19 -49.98 -25.25
C GLN A 99 -7.14 -48.91 -25.52
N ASP A 100 -7.40 -47.64 -25.17
CA ASP A 100 -6.49 -46.51 -25.36
C ASP A 100 -5.49 -46.34 -24.20
N ILE A 101 -4.33 -45.72 -24.47
CA ILE A 101 -3.34 -45.40 -23.44
C ILE A 101 -3.95 -44.38 -22.45
N ILE A 102 -3.98 -44.73 -21.16
CA ILE A 102 -4.37 -43.84 -20.07
C ILE A 102 -3.25 -42.83 -19.83
N LEU A 103 -2.00 -43.32 -19.77
CA LEU A 103 -0.82 -42.50 -19.52
C LEU A 103 0.46 -43.20 -20.01
N SER A 104 1.42 -42.41 -20.51
CA SER A 104 2.79 -42.85 -20.83
C SER A 104 3.79 -42.15 -19.92
N LYS A 105 4.73 -42.90 -19.34
CA LYS A 105 5.81 -42.37 -18.49
C LYS A 105 7.18 -42.57 -19.15
N SER A 106 7.95 -41.50 -19.27
CA SER A 106 9.33 -41.50 -19.74
C SER A 106 10.34 -41.46 -18.58
N ALA A 107 11.60 -41.82 -18.82
CA ALA A 107 12.62 -41.98 -17.76
C ALA A 107 12.95 -40.70 -16.98
N SER A 108 12.72 -39.54 -17.59
CA SER A 108 12.97 -38.22 -16.99
C SER A 108 11.71 -37.60 -16.36
N ALA A 109 10.57 -38.29 -16.38
CA ALA A 109 9.29 -37.79 -15.90
C ALA A 109 8.86 -38.48 -14.61
N MET A 110 8.35 -37.69 -13.67
CA MET A 110 7.69 -38.20 -12.47
C MET A 110 6.21 -38.43 -12.80
N LEU A 111 5.68 -39.61 -12.51
CA LEU A 111 4.26 -39.89 -12.64
C LEU A 111 3.54 -39.44 -11.36
N LEU A 112 2.54 -38.58 -11.52
CA LEU A 112 1.52 -38.32 -10.50
C LEU A 112 0.15 -38.43 -11.17
N LEU A 113 -0.58 -39.50 -10.87
CA LEU A 113 -1.91 -39.75 -11.42
C LEU A 113 -2.93 -39.72 -10.27
N ALA A 114 -3.87 -38.77 -10.34
CA ALA A 114 -5.00 -38.67 -9.43
C ALA A 114 -6.28 -39.04 -10.19
N ILE A 115 -7.02 -40.03 -9.70
CA ILE A 115 -8.24 -40.54 -10.34
C ILE A 115 -9.35 -40.74 -9.31
N ASP A 116 -10.56 -40.33 -9.69
CA ASP A 116 -11.78 -40.69 -8.98
C ASP A 116 -12.31 -42.00 -9.54
N VAL A 117 -12.42 -42.99 -8.65
CA VAL A 117 -12.81 -44.35 -8.99
C VAL A 117 -14.15 -44.65 -8.37
N ARG A 118 -15.13 -44.93 -9.21
CA ARG A 118 -16.49 -45.33 -8.79
C ARG A 118 -16.62 -46.85 -8.80
N PHE A 119 -17.07 -47.42 -7.69
CA PHE A 119 -17.42 -48.83 -7.58
C PHE A 119 -18.83 -49.07 -8.11
N VAL A 120 -19.02 -50.11 -8.91
CA VAL A 120 -20.32 -50.44 -9.51
C VAL A 120 -21.27 -51.13 -8.51
N ASP A 121 -20.73 -51.87 -7.51
CA ASP A 121 -21.52 -52.78 -6.66
C ASP A 121 -21.21 -52.70 -5.13
N THR A 122 -20.52 -51.68 -4.60
CA THR A 122 -20.09 -51.69 -3.17
C THR A 122 -19.98 -50.30 -2.55
N ASP A 123 -20.22 -50.22 -1.23
CA ASP A 123 -20.04 -49.01 -0.40
C ASP A 123 -18.56 -48.79 -0.03
N ALA A 124 -18.02 -47.63 -0.42
CA ALA A 124 -16.64 -47.20 -0.21
C ALA A 124 -16.28 -46.95 1.26
N THR A 125 -17.26 -46.84 2.17
CA THR A 125 -17.03 -46.64 3.62
C THR A 125 -16.34 -47.82 4.30
N GLN A 126 -16.28 -48.99 3.65
CA GLN A 126 -15.63 -50.20 4.16
C GLN A 126 -14.14 -50.30 3.79
N LEU A 127 -13.56 -49.28 3.14
CA LEU A 127 -12.17 -49.29 2.68
C LEU A 127 -11.28 -48.44 3.59
N SER A 128 -10.12 -48.99 3.97
CA SER A 128 -9.07 -48.25 4.68
C SER A 128 -7.82 -48.10 3.81
N PHE A 129 -7.21 -46.91 3.84
CA PHE A 129 -6.00 -46.58 3.08
C PHE A 129 -4.78 -46.60 4.00
N GLY A 130 -3.60 -46.87 3.43
CA GLY A 130 -2.34 -46.93 4.17
C GLY A 130 -1.73 -45.57 4.54
N GLU A 131 -1.01 -44.94 3.63
CA GLU A 131 -0.32 -43.65 3.83
C GLU A 131 -1.20 -42.48 3.35
N THR A 132 -1.54 -41.54 4.23
CA THR A 132 -2.43 -40.40 3.91
C THR A 132 -1.69 -39.09 3.61
N SER A 133 -0.36 -39.12 3.60
CA SER A 133 0.54 -37.95 3.58
C SER A 133 0.45 -37.05 2.33
N TRP A 134 -0.24 -37.48 1.28
CA TRP A 134 -0.36 -36.78 -0.02
C TRP A 134 -1.79 -36.39 -0.42
N ASN A 135 -2.79 -36.66 0.44
CA ASN A 135 -4.18 -36.32 0.17
C ASN A 135 -4.51 -34.95 0.79
N ASN A 136 -5.12 -34.04 0.03
CA ASN A 136 -5.66 -32.79 0.55
C ASN A 136 -7.20 -32.86 0.61
N PRO A 137 -7.77 -33.50 1.64
CA PRO A 137 -9.21 -33.73 1.70
C PRO A 137 -10.00 -32.42 1.80
N PRO A 138 -11.19 -32.33 1.17
CA PRO A 138 -12.09 -31.21 1.37
C PRO A 138 -12.49 -31.13 2.85
N ALA A 139 -12.47 -29.92 3.43
CA ALA A 139 -12.85 -29.72 4.83
C ALA A 139 -14.33 -30.09 5.04
N THR A 140 -14.59 -30.99 5.98
CA THR A 140 -15.95 -31.36 6.42
C THR A 140 -16.08 -31.09 7.93
N GLN A 141 -17.27 -31.28 8.50
CA GLN A 141 -17.48 -31.10 9.93
C GLN A 141 -16.72 -32.11 10.81
N THR A 142 -16.20 -33.19 10.22
CA THR A 142 -15.50 -34.28 10.93
C THR A 142 -14.09 -34.56 10.42
N VAL A 143 -13.65 -33.94 9.32
CA VAL A 143 -12.30 -34.13 8.73
C VAL A 143 -11.65 -32.77 8.48
N ALA A 144 -10.50 -32.54 9.10
CA ALA A 144 -9.72 -31.32 8.96
C ALA A 144 -9.06 -31.25 7.57
N GLY A 145 -9.38 -30.20 6.79
CA GLY A 145 -8.61 -29.79 5.61
C GLY A 145 -7.50 -28.79 5.98
N VAL A 146 -7.00 -28.00 5.01
CA VAL A 146 -5.93 -26.99 5.22
C VAL A 146 -6.34 -25.83 6.15
N LEU A 147 -7.64 -25.62 6.38
CA LEU A 147 -8.19 -24.59 7.28
C LEU A 147 -9.04 -25.23 8.38
N THR A 148 -8.61 -25.09 9.63
CA THR A 148 -9.35 -25.58 10.81
C THR A 148 -10.59 -24.71 11.04
N LEU A 149 -11.76 -25.34 11.20
CA LEU A 149 -13.01 -24.65 11.54
C LEU A 149 -13.23 -24.66 13.05
N SER A 150 -13.58 -23.52 13.62
CA SER A 150 -13.91 -23.42 15.05
C SER A 150 -15.24 -24.10 15.36
N SER A 151 -15.28 -24.90 16.43
CA SER A 151 -16.54 -25.33 17.05
C SER A 151 -17.25 -24.16 17.73
N ASN A 152 -18.54 -24.33 18.04
CA ASN A 152 -19.32 -23.31 18.77
C ASN A 152 -18.67 -22.95 20.12
N ALA A 153 -18.15 -23.94 20.86
CA ALA A 153 -17.51 -23.70 22.15
C ALA A 153 -16.22 -22.88 22.02
N GLN A 154 -15.39 -23.19 21.02
CA GLN A 154 -14.17 -22.43 20.73
C GLN A 154 -14.47 -21.00 20.29
N ALA A 155 -15.49 -20.81 19.44
CA ALA A 155 -15.90 -19.48 18.99
C ALA A 155 -16.50 -18.61 20.11
N ILE A 156 -17.16 -19.21 21.10
CA ILE A 156 -17.65 -18.51 22.29
C ILE A 156 -16.49 -18.13 23.23
N ALA A 157 -15.53 -19.03 23.42
CA ALA A 157 -14.37 -18.81 24.30
C ALA A 157 -13.36 -17.80 23.72
N GLY A 158 -13.22 -17.72 22.40
CA GLY A 158 -12.36 -16.74 21.72
C GLY A 158 -10.85 -16.92 21.96
N LEU A 159 -10.40 -18.15 22.20
CA LEU A 159 -9.01 -18.46 22.59
C LEU A 159 -8.09 -18.85 21.43
N GLU A 160 -8.63 -19.00 20.21
CA GLU A 160 -7.89 -19.46 19.03
C GLU A 160 -7.79 -18.38 17.96
N ASP A 161 -6.58 -18.14 17.45
CA ASP A 161 -6.26 -17.12 16.44
C ASP A 161 -6.08 -17.68 15.02
N ARG A 162 -6.12 -19.01 14.86
CA ARG A 162 -5.76 -19.73 13.62
C ARG A 162 -6.89 -20.56 13.00
N SER A 163 -8.12 -20.40 13.48
CA SER A 163 -9.30 -21.14 13.05
C SER A 163 -10.32 -20.21 12.37
N ALA A 164 -10.99 -20.67 11.32
CA ALA A 164 -12.07 -19.92 10.67
C ALA A 164 -13.43 -20.17 11.34
N ILE A 165 -14.25 -19.13 11.45
CA ILE A 165 -15.58 -19.21 12.10
C ILE A 165 -16.67 -19.53 11.06
N PRO A 166 -17.33 -20.69 11.13
CA PRO A 166 -18.49 -20.96 10.29
C PRO A 166 -19.70 -20.12 10.72
N PRO A 167 -20.68 -19.83 9.83
CA PRO A 167 -21.86 -19.02 10.16
C PRO A 167 -22.66 -19.52 11.37
N THR A 168 -22.70 -20.83 11.59
CA THR A 168 -23.35 -21.46 12.74
C THR A 168 -22.65 -21.12 14.06
N ALA A 169 -21.32 -21.12 14.07
CA ALA A 169 -20.52 -20.73 15.23
C ALA A 169 -20.62 -19.22 15.50
N LEU A 170 -20.65 -18.39 14.45
CA LEU A 170 -20.90 -16.95 14.60
C LEU A 170 -22.27 -16.68 15.23
N LYS A 171 -23.31 -17.39 14.78
CA LYS A 171 -24.65 -17.31 15.40
C LYS A 171 -24.59 -17.69 16.88
N ALA A 172 -23.93 -18.80 17.22
CA ALA A 172 -23.79 -19.25 18.61
C ALA A 172 -23.07 -18.20 19.50
N THR A 173 -22.02 -17.56 18.99
CA THR A 173 -21.32 -16.47 19.71
C THR A 173 -22.22 -15.26 19.92
N LEU A 174 -23.00 -14.87 18.91
CA LEU A 174 -23.96 -13.75 19.01
C LEU A 174 -25.09 -14.06 20.00
N ASP A 175 -25.67 -15.26 19.94
CA ASP A 175 -26.71 -15.70 20.87
C ASP A 175 -26.17 -15.77 22.31
N HIS A 176 -24.94 -16.25 22.52
CA HIS A 176 -24.32 -16.26 23.85
C HIS A 176 -24.09 -14.84 24.41
N ARG A 177 -23.75 -13.87 23.54
CA ARG A 177 -23.45 -12.49 23.97
C ARG A 177 -24.68 -11.62 24.18
N LEU A 178 -25.72 -11.82 23.36
CA LEU A 178 -26.90 -10.95 23.33
C LEU A 178 -28.16 -11.64 23.89
N GLY A 179 -28.18 -12.97 23.94
CA GLY A 179 -29.36 -13.80 24.21
C GLY A 179 -29.95 -14.38 22.91
N GLU A 180 -30.59 -15.55 22.98
CA GLU A 180 -31.33 -16.09 21.84
C GLU A 180 -32.41 -15.09 21.37
N ALA A 181 -32.46 -14.82 20.07
CA ALA A 181 -33.33 -13.83 19.42
C ALA A 181 -33.03 -12.34 19.72
N ALA A 182 -31.92 -12.03 20.37
CA ALA A 182 -31.43 -10.66 20.53
C ALA A 182 -30.51 -10.23 19.36
N PRO A 183 -30.34 -8.92 19.11
CA PRO A 183 -31.01 -7.81 19.77
C PRO A 183 -32.48 -7.72 19.36
N SER A 184 -33.36 -7.41 20.33
CA SER A 184 -34.77 -7.12 20.06
C SER A 184 -34.90 -5.90 19.14
N ASP A 185 -36.05 -5.73 18.49
CA ASP A 185 -36.29 -4.56 17.64
C ASP A 185 -36.10 -3.25 18.43
N TYR A 186 -36.52 -3.21 19.69
CA TYR A 186 -36.25 -2.10 20.61
C TYR A 186 -34.75 -1.85 20.83
N ALA A 187 -33.97 -2.91 21.11
CA ALA A 187 -32.53 -2.77 21.32
C ALA A 187 -31.79 -2.34 20.04
N LYS A 188 -32.24 -2.79 18.86
CA LYS A 188 -31.71 -2.32 17.57
C LYS A 188 -31.98 -0.84 17.35
N THR A 189 -33.17 -0.36 17.71
CA THR A 189 -33.51 1.08 17.62
C THR A 189 -32.61 1.93 18.53
N LEU A 190 -32.33 1.46 19.75
CA LEU A 190 -31.40 2.13 20.67
C LEU A 190 -29.96 2.16 20.13
N LEU A 191 -29.44 1.04 19.65
CA LEU A 191 -28.07 0.93 19.10
C LEU A 191 -27.87 1.76 17.83
N ALA A 192 -28.94 2.00 17.07
CA ALA A 192 -28.90 2.74 15.81
C ALA A 192 -29.08 4.26 15.98
N SER A 193 -29.33 4.78 17.19
CA SER A 193 -29.55 6.22 17.40
C SER A 193 -28.26 7.02 17.12
N ALA A 194 -28.35 8.06 16.28
CA ALA A 194 -27.19 8.81 15.80
C ALA A 194 -26.74 9.96 16.72
N ASP A 195 -27.58 10.38 17.68
CA ASP A 195 -27.28 11.48 18.59
C ASP A 195 -27.83 11.24 20.01
N ALA A 196 -27.16 11.85 20.99
CA ALA A 196 -27.48 11.68 22.41
C ALA A 196 -28.91 12.13 22.78
N PRO A 197 -29.50 13.19 22.19
CA PRO A 197 -30.91 13.52 22.41
C PRO A 197 -31.87 12.38 22.02
N THR A 198 -31.69 11.80 20.83
CA THR A 198 -32.53 10.69 20.34
C THR A 198 -32.40 9.45 21.23
N LEU A 199 -31.18 9.12 21.67
CA LEU A 199 -30.96 8.01 22.59
C LEU A 199 -31.69 8.20 23.93
N ARG A 200 -31.62 9.40 24.53
CA ARG A 200 -32.32 9.70 25.79
C ARG A 200 -33.83 9.58 25.66
N HIS A 201 -34.38 10.06 24.54
CA HIS A 201 -35.80 9.92 24.24
C HIS A 201 -36.24 8.45 24.14
N LEU A 202 -35.48 7.61 23.42
CA LEU A 202 -35.76 6.17 23.27
C LEU A 202 -35.66 5.38 24.60
N LEU A 203 -34.82 5.86 25.52
CA LEU A 203 -34.71 5.33 26.88
C LEU A 203 -35.81 5.85 27.83
N GLY A 204 -36.67 6.77 27.37
CA GLY A 204 -37.66 7.44 28.23
C GLY A 204 -37.05 8.39 29.26
N LEU A 205 -35.76 8.70 29.12
CA LEU A 205 -35.05 9.69 29.91
C LEU A 205 -35.38 11.05 29.28
N GLY A 206 -36.47 11.70 29.73
CA GLY A 206 -36.87 13.01 29.23
C GLY A 206 -35.79 14.09 29.39
N ASP A 207 -36.10 15.33 29.01
CA ASP A 207 -35.14 16.45 28.99
C ASP A 207 -34.54 16.79 30.37
N ALA A 208 -35.16 16.32 31.45
CA ALA A 208 -34.64 16.45 32.82
C ALA A 208 -33.25 15.81 33.02
N ALA A 209 -32.87 14.81 32.21
CA ALA A 209 -31.55 14.18 32.28
C ALA A 209 -30.41 15.06 31.71
N VAL A 210 -30.74 16.25 31.18
CA VAL A 210 -29.80 17.19 30.55
C VAL A 210 -29.65 18.50 31.35
N MET A 211 -30.52 18.77 32.33
CA MET A 211 -30.60 20.11 32.92
C MET A 211 -29.67 20.33 34.13
N ASP A 212 -28.86 21.39 34.00
CA ASP A 212 -28.04 22.04 35.02
C ASP A 212 -28.94 22.67 36.10
N THR A 213 -28.76 22.26 37.35
CA THR A 213 -29.61 22.61 38.50
C THR A 213 -29.31 24.00 39.09
N GLY A 214 -28.96 24.98 38.23
CA GLY A 214 -28.63 26.35 38.62
C GLY A 214 -29.82 27.31 38.53
N SER A 215 -29.78 28.39 39.33
CA SER A 215 -30.83 29.44 39.42
C SER A 215 -31.26 29.99 38.05
N GLY A 216 -32.58 30.09 37.82
CA GLY A 216 -33.18 30.69 36.61
C GLY A 216 -33.34 29.72 35.44
N LYS A 217 -33.49 28.42 35.73
CA LYS A 217 -33.57 27.33 34.74
C LYS A 217 -34.85 26.48 34.89
N ASP A 218 -35.93 27.08 35.40
CA ASP A 218 -37.32 26.56 35.33
C ASP A 218 -37.56 25.17 35.96
N LEU A 219 -36.76 24.79 36.96
CA LEU A 219 -36.99 23.61 37.81
C LEU A 219 -37.11 24.05 39.27
N ASP A 220 -38.20 23.66 39.92
CA ASP A 220 -38.71 24.11 41.24
C ASP A 220 -37.77 23.98 42.46
N ALA A 221 -36.51 23.57 42.28
CA ALA A 221 -35.52 23.52 43.36
C ALA A 221 -34.91 24.90 43.70
N ASP A 222 -35.14 25.93 42.88
CA ASP A 222 -34.54 27.27 43.01
C ASP A 222 -35.48 28.36 43.56
N LEU A 223 -36.70 28.00 43.94
CA LEU A 223 -37.69 28.91 44.53
C LEU A 223 -37.81 28.70 46.04
N LEU A 224 -37.53 29.75 46.81
CA LEU A 224 -37.91 29.84 48.22
C LEU A 224 -39.18 30.69 48.31
N ASP A 225 -40.28 30.10 48.75
CA ASP A 225 -41.61 30.72 48.83
C ASP A 225 -42.09 31.33 47.48
N GLY A 226 -41.73 30.68 46.37
CA GLY A 226 -42.13 31.09 45.03
C GLY A 226 -41.28 32.22 44.42
N TYR A 227 -40.17 32.60 45.06
CA TYR A 227 -39.26 33.64 44.55
C TYR A 227 -37.80 33.17 44.46
N HIS A 228 -37.08 33.61 43.42
CA HIS A 228 -35.63 33.40 43.28
C HIS A 228 -34.82 34.21 44.28
N GLY A 229 -33.60 33.77 44.60
CA GLY A 229 -32.70 34.45 45.56
C GLY A 229 -32.47 35.95 45.30
N THR A 230 -32.51 36.39 44.04
CA THR A 230 -32.36 37.81 43.65
C THR A 230 -33.53 38.69 44.09
N TYR A 231 -34.71 38.12 44.32
CA TYR A 231 -35.86 38.83 44.89
C TYR A 231 -35.49 39.49 46.23
N TYR A 232 -34.72 38.79 47.06
CA TYR A 232 -34.35 39.24 48.41
C TYR A 232 -33.19 40.24 48.43
N LEU A 233 -32.51 40.49 47.30
CA LEU A 233 -31.49 41.56 47.20
C LEU A 233 -32.12 42.95 47.09
N GLN A 234 -33.37 43.03 46.66
CA GLN A 234 -34.05 44.31 46.55
C GLN A 234 -34.65 44.70 47.90
N TRP A 235 -34.19 45.83 48.44
CA TRP A 235 -34.68 46.38 49.71
C TRP A 235 -36.21 46.43 49.81
N ARG A 236 -36.90 46.73 48.71
CA ARG A 236 -38.37 46.82 48.65
C ARG A 236 -39.10 45.50 48.95
N ASN A 237 -38.43 44.36 48.73
CA ASN A 237 -39.00 43.02 48.90
C ASN A 237 -38.75 42.47 50.31
N LEU A 238 -37.97 43.20 51.12
CA LEU A 238 -37.70 42.88 52.51
C LEU A 238 -38.76 43.56 53.38
N GLN A 239 -39.47 42.76 54.18
CA GLN A 239 -40.40 43.25 55.19
C GLN A 239 -39.63 43.68 56.44
N ASN A 240 -40.20 44.58 57.25
CA ASN A 240 -39.58 45.12 58.47
C ASN A 240 -38.29 45.92 58.27
N THR A 241 -38.17 46.64 57.15
CA THR A 241 -37.01 47.50 56.86
C THR A 241 -37.12 48.90 57.53
N PRO A 242 -36.02 49.47 58.07
CA PRO A 242 -36.00 50.83 58.62
C PRO A 242 -36.44 51.90 57.60
N GLN A 243 -37.31 52.83 58.01
CA GLN A 243 -38.01 53.74 57.10
C GLN A 243 -37.20 54.94 56.56
N THR A 244 -36.04 55.30 57.12
CA THR A 244 -35.31 56.50 56.65
C THR A 244 -33.79 56.36 56.71
N TYR A 245 -33.16 56.42 55.54
CA TYR A 245 -31.79 56.91 55.32
C TYR A 245 -31.84 57.88 54.13
N PRO A 246 -31.75 59.21 54.31
CA PRO A 246 -31.66 60.13 53.18
C PRO A 246 -30.19 60.46 52.89
N PRO A 247 -29.56 59.89 51.83
CA PRO A 247 -28.27 60.37 51.34
C PRO A 247 -28.45 61.70 50.60
N SER A 248 -27.60 62.70 50.89
CA SER A 248 -27.58 64.00 50.19
C SER A 248 -26.38 64.13 49.26
N ALA A 249 -26.62 64.68 48.06
CA ALA A 249 -25.55 64.98 47.11
C ALA A 249 -24.58 66.02 47.68
N HIS A 250 -23.28 65.76 47.50
CA HIS A 250 -22.20 66.67 47.84
C HIS A 250 -21.06 66.46 46.83
N GLN A 251 -20.15 67.43 46.76
CA GLN A 251 -18.96 67.35 45.92
C GLN A 251 -17.72 67.09 46.77
N HIS A 252 -16.73 66.48 46.16
CA HIS A 252 -15.40 66.26 46.72
C HIS A 252 -14.38 66.90 45.77
N ALA A 253 -13.48 67.72 46.29
CA ALA A 253 -12.23 68.02 45.61
C ALA A 253 -11.38 66.74 45.57
N SER A 254 -10.44 66.63 44.62
CA SER A 254 -9.54 65.48 44.55
C SER A 254 -8.68 65.32 45.81
N SER A 255 -8.47 66.39 46.57
CA SER A 255 -7.84 66.38 47.90
C SER A 255 -8.67 65.68 48.97
N ASP A 256 -10.00 65.59 48.78
CA ASP A 256 -10.94 65.05 49.76
C ASP A 256 -11.03 63.53 49.66
N ILE A 257 -10.42 62.94 48.63
CA ILE A 257 -10.25 61.52 48.45
C ILE A 257 -8.76 61.24 48.62
N PRO A 258 -8.31 60.86 49.83
CA PRO A 258 -6.91 60.56 50.10
C PRO A 258 -6.35 59.61 49.04
N ASP A 259 -5.15 59.91 48.58
CA ASP A 259 -4.40 59.15 47.58
C ASP A 259 -4.97 59.12 46.16
N LEU A 260 -6.05 59.84 45.84
CA LEU A 260 -6.56 59.90 44.47
C LEU A 260 -5.56 60.57 43.52
N ALA A 261 -4.96 61.68 43.95
CA ALA A 261 -3.97 62.40 43.15
C ALA A 261 -2.69 61.58 42.93
N SER A 262 -2.19 60.88 43.96
CA SER A 262 -1.01 60.02 43.84
C SER A 262 -1.30 58.76 43.02
N HIS A 263 -2.49 58.18 43.13
CA HIS A 263 -2.91 57.07 42.27
C HIS A 263 -3.04 57.47 40.80
N LEU A 264 -3.61 58.63 40.49
CA LEU A 264 -3.66 59.12 39.11
C LEU A 264 -2.26 59.41 38.55
N ASP A 265 -1.35 59.96 39.35
CA ASP A 265 0.02 60.23 38.92
C ASP A 265 0.85 58.95 38.68
N THR A 266 0.53 57.83 39.36
CA THR A 266 1.11 56.51 39.02
C THR A 266 0.55 55.91 37.74
N LEU A 267 -0.63 56.32 37.30
CA LEU A 267 -1.24 55.83 36.06
C LEU A 267 -0.75 56.65 34.86
N VAL A 268 -0.72 57.99 34.97
CA VAL A 268 -0.20 58.90 33.93
C VAL A 268 0.28 60.19 34.59
N LYS A 269 1.58 60.51 34.50
CA LYS A 269 2.12 61.76 35.05
C LYS A 269 1.87 62.93 34.10
N LYS A 270 1.03 63.88 34.51
CA LYS A 270 0.73 65.09 33.73
C LYS A 270 1.55 66.26 34.24
N THR A 271 2.46 66.80 33.42
CA THR A 271 3.14 68.08 33.72
C THR A 271 2.75 69.10 32.66
N GLY A 272 1.84 70.02 32.98
CA GLY A 272 1.30 70.99 32.01
C GLY A 272 0.35 70.35 30.99
N SER A 273 0.48 70.72 29.71
CA SER A 273 -0.36 70.21 28.60
C SER A 273 0.22 69.00 27.86
N LEU A 274 1.40 68.50 28.27
CA LEU A 274 2.05 67.32 27.68
C LEU A 274 2.07 66.16 28.70
N MET A 275 1.80 64.95 28.21
CA MET A 275 2.18 63.74 28.94
C MET A 275 3.62 63.40 28.61
N THR A 276 4.48 63.29 29.62
CA THR A 276 5.88 62.89 29.43
C THR A 276 6.17 61.65 30.29
N GLY A 277 6.91 60.68 29.73
CA GLY A 277 7.23 59.41 30.38
C GLY A 277 6.99 58.19 29.49
N SER A 278 7.25 56.99 30.03
CA SER A 278 7.04 55.70 29.37
C SER A 278 5.56 55.31 29.45
N LEU A 279 4.88 55.10 28.32
CA LEU A 279 3.53 54.54 28.31
C LEU A 279 3.63 53.00 28.30
N GLN A 280 3.29 52.36 29.43
CA GLN A 280 3.17 50.91 29.52
C GLN A 280 1.71 50.51 29.36
N SER A 281 1.35 49.99 28.18
CA SER A 281 0.04 49.39 27.94
C SER A 281 0.15 47.88 28.07
N GLN A 282 -0.69 47.26 28.89
CA GLN A 282 -0.85 45.80 28.90
C GLN A 282 -1.74 45.30 27.74
N GLY A 283 -2.40 46.21 27.01
CA GLY A 283 -3.23 45.90 25.83
C GLY A 283 -2.61 46.34 24.50
N THR A 284 -3.21 45.90 23.39
CA THR A 284 -2.83 46.30 22.03
C THR A 284 -3.00 47.81 21.84
N LEU A 285 -1.93 48.52 21.44
CA LEU A 285 -2.06 49.90 20.96
C LEU A 285 -2.72 49.87 19.58
N ILE A 286 -3.93 50.41 19.49
CA ILE A 286 -4.65 50.62 18.22
C ILE A 286 -4.61 52.11 17.92
N GLY A 287 -3.97 52.51 16.81
CA GLY A 287 -4.03 53.90 16.34
C GLY A 287 -5.46 54.27 15.97
N ASP A 288 -5.93 55.45 16.39
CA ASP A 288 -7.27 55.90 16.02
C ASP A 288 -7.37 56.15 14.50
N ALA A 289 -8.57 55.95 13.97
CA ALA A 289 -8.89 56.20 12.59
C ALA A 289 -9.47 57.61 12.47
N LEU A 290 -8.65 58.60 12.16
CA LEU A 290 -9.16 59.90 11.72
C LEU A 290 -9.73 59.78 10.29
N GLY A 291 -11.04 59.52 10.21
CA GLY A 291 -11.97 60.11 9.22
C GLY A 291 -11.80 59.87 7.71
N HIS A 292 -10.73 59.26 7.22
CA HIS A 292 -10.54 59.05 5.77
C HIS A 292 -9.90 57.68 5.45
N GLY A 293 -10.65 56.60 5.67
CA GLY A 293 -10.50 55.32 4.94
C GLY A 293 -9.10 54.70 4.83
N ARG A 294 -8.20 54.91 5.80
CA ARG A 294 -6.88 54.23 5.84
C ARG A 294 -6.72 53.42 7.13
N ILE A 295 -6.18 52.22 6.96
CA ILE A 295 -6.01 51.14 7.94
C ILE A 295 -5.12 51.63 9.11
N PRO A 296 -5.42 51.28 10.38
CA PRO A 296 -4.61 51.68 11.52
C PRO A 296 -3.24 50.99 11.46
N ALA A 297 -2.24 51.71 10.99
CA ALA A 297 -0.85 51.33 11.15
C ALA A 297 -0.26 52.16 12.30
N LEU A 298 0.33 51.48 13.28
CA LEU A 298 1.29 52.12 14.18
C LEU A 298 2.41 52.69 13.30
N LYS A 299 2.38 54.00 13.03
CA LYS A 299 3.46 54.68 12.33
C LYS A 299 4.64 54.80 13.28
N ILE A 300 5.52 53.82 13.19
CA ILE A 300 6.86 53.92 13.72
C ILE A 300 7.66 54.77 12.69
N GLY A 301 8.20 55.91 13.11
CA GLY A 301 8.79 56.93 12.22
C GLY A 301 10.02 56.46 11.43
N ASN A 302 10.52 57.33 10.55
CA ASN A 302 11.46 56.98 9.48
C ASN A 302 12.86 56.48 9.95
N ASP A 303 13.16 56.57 11.24
CA ASP A 303 14.46 56.19 11.84
C ASP A 303 14.28 55.32 13.10
N CYS A 304 13.25 54.48 13.13
CA CYS A 304 13.03 53.63 14.29
C CYS A 304 13.68 52.26 14.10
N GLU A 305 14.66 52.00 14.95
CA GLU A 305 15.43 50.78 14.98
C GLU A 305 15.04 49.94 16.20
N PHE A 306 14.81 48.64 16.00
CA PHE A 306 14.72 47.68 17.09
C PHE A 306 16.13 47.21 17.44
N TRP A 307 16.78 47.90 18.38
CA TRP A 307 18.19 47.66 18.74
C TRP A 307 18.32 46.94 20.10
N ASP A 308 19.18 45.92 20.18
CA ASP A 308 19.81 45.44 21.43
C ASP A 308 21.32 45.76 21.37
N ASN A 309 21.83 46.56 22.33
CA ASN A 309 23.10 47.30 22.23
C ASN A 309 24.36 46.43 22.32
N ASN A 310 24.22 45.10 22.31
CA ASN A 310 25.31 44.18 22.63
C ASN A 310 25.72 43.20 21.52
N ILE A 311 25.14 43.26 20.31
CA ILE A 311 25.62 42.47 19.16
C ILE A 311 25.39 43.20 17.83
N PRO A 312 26.42 43.40 16.98
CA PRO A 312 26.23 44.02 15.66
C PRO A 312 25.36 43.14 14.74
N TYR A 313 24.30 43.75 14.16
CA TYR A 313 23.46 43.25 13.06
C TYR A 313 22.49 42.08 13.33
N ALA A 314 21.74 42.09 14.44
CA ALA A 314 20.54 41.26 14.55
C ALA A 314 19.43 41.87 15.43
N ALA A 315 18.23 42.04 14.86
CA ALA A 315 17.00 42.19 15.63
C ALA A 315 16.49 40.78 15.98
N THR A 316 16.82 40.25 17.17
CA THR A 316 16.34 38.92 17.60
C THR A 316 15.02 39.01 18.36
N PHE A 317 13.97 38.33 17.86
CA PHE A 317 12.81 37.96 18.67
C PHE A 317 13.17 36.68 19.46
N ARG A 318 13.50 36.83 20.75
CA ARG A 318 13.80 35.69 21.62
C ARG A 318 12.52 35.22 22.31
N SER A 319 12.17 33.93 22.24
CA SER A 319 11.38 33.30 23.30
C SER A 319 12.30 33.14 24.51
N GLY A 320 11.98 33.78 25.63
CA GLY A 320 12.78 33.70 26.84
C GLY A 320 12.90 32.25 27.33
N THR A 321 14.12 31.84 27.72
CA THR A 321 14.62 30.64 28.46
C THR A 321 13.91 29.27 28.41
N SER A 322 12.81 29.10 27.67
CA SER A 322 12.11 27.84 27.46
C SER A 322 11.99 27.60 25.94
N PRO A 323 12.37 26.43 25.41
CA PRO A 323 12.51 26.18 23.97
C PRO A 323 11.18 26.07 23.19
N ALA A 324 10.08 26.62 23.71
CA ALA A 324 8.78 26.62 23.04
C ALA A 324 8.51 27.96 22.33
N ILE A 325 9.02 28.06 21.11
CA ILE A 325 8.51 28.82 19.94
C ILE A 325 8.09 30.29 20.18
N ALA A 326 8.94 31.25 19.78
CA ALA A 326 8.48 32.60 19.43
C ALA A 326 7.88 32.58 18.01
N GLN A 327 6.56 32.82 17.88
CA GLN A 327 5.90 32.96 16.57
C GLN A 327 5.55 34.43 16.30
N LEU A 328 5.82 34.86 15.06
CA LEU A 328 5.42 36.15 14.52
C LEU A 328 4.17 35.94 13.64
N PHE A 329 3.01 36.34 14.15
CA PHE A 329 1.74 36.23 13.42
C PHE A 329 1.62 37.36 12.38
N PHE A 330 1.49 36.99 11.11
CA PHE A 330 1.13 37.90 10.04
C PHE A 330 -0.29 37.58 9.57
N GLY A 331 -1.12 38.63 9.45
CA GLY A 331 -2.56 38.54 9.25
C GLY A 331 -3.00 37.72 8.02
N THR A 332 -4.30 37.50 7.93
CA THR A 332 -5.01 36.51 7.09
C THR A 332 -4.88 36.66 5.57
N SER A 333 -3.96 37.48 5.07
CA SER A 333 -3.78 37.76 3.64
C SER A 333 -2.29 37.75 3.26
N ASN A 334 -1.72 36.54 3.27
CA ASN A 334 -0.57 36.04 2.52
C ASN A 334 0.33 37.05 1.78
N HIS A 335 1.41 37.51 2.42
CA HIS A 335 2.81 37.49 1.93
C HIS A 335 3.70 38.34 2.86
N CYS A 336 4.87 37.82 3.22
CA CYS A 336 5.92 38.57 3.91
C CYS A 336 7.14 38.68 2.98
N TYR A 337 7.57 39.91 2.71
CA TYR A 337 8.74 40.19 1.88
C TYR A 337 9.98 40.35 2.76
N PHE A 338 10.96 39.47 2.59
CA PHE A 338 12.30 39.63 3.17
C PHE A 338 13.31 39.78 2.03
N GLY A 339 13.97 40.94 1.93
CA GLY A 339 14.96 41.22 0.88
C GLY A 339 15.29 42.70 0.74
N THR A 340 16.35 43.02 -0.01
CA THR A 340 16.80 44.41 -0.25
C THR A 340 16.02 45.06 -1.41
N SER A 341 15.96 46.39 -1.46
CA SER A 341 15.20 47.12 -2.50
C SER A 341 15.90 47.20 -3.87
N THR A 342 17.08 46.61 -4.02
CA THR A 342 17.80 46.56 -5.30
C THR A 342 17.40 45.33 -6.10
N LYS A 343 16.65 45.57 -7.19
CA LYS A 343 16.23 44.67 -8.28
C LYS A 343 16.53 43.16 -8.09
N ASN A 344 15.46 42.39 -7.84
CA ASN A 344 15.30 40.93 -7.99
C ASN A 344 15.76 39.98 -6.85
N THR A 345 15.78 40.40 -5.57
CA THR A 345 16.08 39.47 -4.45
C THR A 345 15.08 39.55 -3.28
N SER A 346 13.78 39.63 -3.58
CA SER A 346 12.75 39.50 -2.56
C SER A 346 12.40 38.02 -2.36
N THR A 347 12.62 37.48 -1.15
CA THR A 347 12.09 36.18 -0.75
C THR A 347 10.70 36.38 -0.19
N VAL A 348 9.69 35.77 -0.82
CA VAL A 348 8.35 35.68 -0.25
C VAL A 348 8.28 34.43 0.61
N ILE A 349 8.04 34.59 1.91
CA ILE A 349 7.70 33.49 2.82
C ILE A 349 6.19 33.59 3.07
N GLY A 350 5.44 32.64 2.54
CA GLY A 350 3.98 32.58 2.69
C GLY A 350 3.47 31.15 2.71
N ALA A 351 2.46 30.90 3.53
CA ALA A 351 1.76 29.62 3.55
C ALA A 351 0.52 29.72 2.65
N LYS A 352 0.54 29.06 1.50
CA LYS A 352 -0.69 28.59 0.86
C LYS A 352 -0.78 27.11 1.20
N THR A 353 -1.88 26.69 1.82
CA THR A 353 -2.17 25.27 2.14
C THR A 353 -1.15 24.53 3.04
N GLY A 354 -0.41 25.25 3.90
CA GLY A 354 0.43 24.63 4.94
C GLY A 354 1.84 24.17 4.49
N LEU A 355 2.27 24.52 3.28
CA LEU A 355 3.62 24.26 2.78
C LEU A 355 4.45 25.56 2.78
N LEU A 356 5.71 25.48 3.19
CA LEU A 356 6.67 26.60 3.13
C LEU A 356 7.09 26.85 1.68
N TRP A 357 6.69 27.99 1.11
CA TRP A 357 7.07 28.37 -0.26
C TRP A 357 8.16 29.45 -0.20
N ILE A 358 9.23 29.25 -1.00
CA ILE A 358 10.27 30.25 -1.28
C ILE A 358 10.02 30.70 -2.72
N GLU A 359 9.38 31.85 -2.89
CA GLU A 359 9.10 32.40 -4.22
C GLU A 359 10.07 33.52 -4.58
N THR A 360 10.76 33.36 -5.71
CA THR A 360 11.60 34.39 -6.33
C THR A 360 10.87 35.01 -7.54
N ALA A 361 11.18 36.27 -7.88
CA ALA A 361 10.69 36.88 -9.12
C ALA A 361 11.28 36.16 -10.35
N GLY A 362 10.44 35.55 -11.20
CA GLY A 362 10.84 34.80 -12.40
C GLY A 362 9.93 33.62 -12.75
N ASN A 363 10.23 32.93 -13.85
CA ASN A 363 9.47 31.77 -14.37
C ASN A 363 9.77 30.44 -13.65
N TYR A 364 10.59 30.45 -12.59
CA TYR A 364 11.04 29.24 -11.89
C TYR A 364 10.92 29.42 -10.36
N TYR A 365 10.76 28.30 -9.65
CA TYR A 365 10.94 28.19 -8.21
C TYR A 365 12.32 27.61 -7.93
N TYR A 366 13.12 28.26 -7.08
CA TYR A 366 14.49 27.84 -6.78
C TYR A 366 14.64 27.45 -5.31
N GLN A 367 15.51 26.48 -5.08
CA GLN A 367 16.06 26.13 -3.79
C GLN A 367 17.59 26.17 -3.90
N GLN A 368 18.18 27.19 -3.30
CA GLN A 368 19.63 27.30 -3.22
C GLN A 368 20.14 26.46 -2.06
N HIS A 369 21.09 25.57 -2.32
CA HIS A 369 21.69 24.71 -1.29
C HIS A 369 23.03 25.28 -0.80
N ASP A 370 23.84 25.79 -1.73
CA ASP A 370 25.10 26.48 -1.44
C ASP A 370 25.39 27.58 -2.49
N THR A 371 26.60 28.15 -2.49
CA THR A 371 27.00 29.20 -3.45
C THR A 371 27.10 28.71 -4.90
N THR A 372 27.06 27.39 -5.11
CA THR A 372 27.31 26.73 -6.40
C THR A 372 26.24 25.75 -6.85
N HIS A 373 25.36 25.25 -5.97
CA HIS A 373 24.33 24.26 -6.30
C HIS A 373 22.91 24.81 -6.09
N VAL A 374 22.09 24.61 -7.12
CA VAL A 374 20.70 25.06 -7.14
C VAL A 374 19.80 23.95 -7.69
N ALA A 375 18.71 23.69 -6.98
CA ALA A 375 17.58 22.90 -7.45
C ALA A 375 16.44 23.83 -7.87
N PHE A 376 15.73 23.53 -8.97
CA PHE A 376 14.59 24.36 -9.38
C PHE A 376 13.59 23.64 -10.29
N TYR A 377 12.38 24.20 -10.39
CA TYR A 377 11.33 23.76 -11.32
C TYR A 377 10.57 24.96 -11.93
N LYS A 378 9.93 24.77 -13.09
CA LYS A 378 9.19 25.83 -13.80
C LYS A 378 7.86 26.14 -13.10
N LYS A 379 7.53 27.44 -13.00
CA LYS A 379 6.23 27.92 -12.48
C LYS A 379 5.07 27.65 -13.44
N ASN A 380 5.32 27.85 -14.74
CA ASN A 380 4.30 27.76 -15.78
C ASN A 380 4.82 26.90 -16.96
N GLY A 381 3.92 26.16 -17.59
CA GLY A 381 4.24 25.21 -18.68
C GLY A 381 4.72 23.87 -18.14
N GLY A 382 5.43 23.11 -18.98
CA GLY A 382 6.00 21.82 -18.56
C GLY A 382 6.88 21.94 -17.30
N HIS A 383 6.59 21.12 -16.29
CA HIS A 383 7.28 21.01 -15.02
C HIS A 383 8.43 19.99 -15.09
N ALA A 384 9.61 20.48 -15.44
CA ALA A 384 10.84 19.72 -15.25
C ALA A 384 11.54 20.12 -13.95
N PHE A 385 12.03 19.14 -13.19
CA PHE A 385 12.89 19.33 -12.02
C PHE A 385 14.35 19.29 -12.45
N PHE A 386 15.14 20.28 -12.05
CA PHE A 386 16.53 20.41 -12.46
C PHE A 386 17.46 20.50 -11.25
N TRP A 387 18.64 19.90 -11.39
CA TRP A 387 19.78 20.07 -10.52
C TRP A 387 20.96 20.62 -11.33
N ARG A 388 21.48 21.78 -10.92
CA ARG A 388 22.56 22.47 -11.63
C ARG A 388 23.71 22.86 -10.71
N ARG A 389 24.88 23.01 -11.33
CA ARG A 389 26.04 23.68 -10.74
C ARG A 389 26.30 24.99 -11.48
N SER A 390 26.35 26.09 -10.74
CA SER A 390 26.75 27.43 -11.19
C SER A 390 28.02 27.84 -10.45
N ASP A 391 28.89 28.59 -11.11
CA ASP A 391 30.08 29.20 -10.49
C ASP A 391 29.76 30.45 -9.65
N SER A 392 28.56 31.01 -9.86
CA SER A 392 28.14 32.32 -9.36
C SER A 392 26.79 32.28 -8.64
N GLY A 393 26.24 31.08 -8.39
CA GLY A 393 24.99 30.89 -7.63
C GLY A 393 23.71 31.40 -8.31
N GLY A 394 23.81 31.96 -9.53
CA GLY A 394 22.69 32.48 -10.31
C GLY A 394 22.40 31.65 -11.57
N ASN A 395 21.13 31.65 -11.99
CA ASN A 395 20.65 31.08 -13.26
C ASN A 395 21.17 31.93 -14.45
N GLY A 396 21.66 31.27 -15.50
CA GLY A 396 22.05 31.92 -16.77
C GLY A 396 23.52 32.36 -16.88
N SER A 397 24.42 31.85 -16.02
CA SER A 397 25.85 32.12 -16.16
C SER A 397 26.46 31.33 -17.33
N THR A 398 27.51 31.88 -17.95
CA THR A 398 28.25 31.25 -19.05
C THR A 398 28.91 29.91 -18.69
N ASN A 399 28.99 29.56 -17.40
CA ASN A 399 29.61 28.34 -16.89
C ASN A 399 28.60 27.38 -16.23
N GLU A 400 27.29 27.61 -16.46
CA GLU A 400 26.24 26.79 -15.88
C GLU A 400 26.21 25.38 -16.50
N VAL A 401 26.20 24.37 -15.63
CA VAL A 401 26.15 22.96 -16.06
C VAL A 401 24.92 22.26 -15.47
N GLN A 402 24.05 21.78 -16.36
CA GLN A 402 22.99 20.84 -15.97
C GLN A 402 23.60 19.50 -15.59
N LEU A 403 23.35 19.09 -14.33
CA LEU A 403 23.84 17.84 -13.77
C LEU A 403 22.76 16.77 -13.79
N MET A 404 21.50 17.14 -13.55
CA MET A 404 20.34 16.25 -13.66
C MET A 404 19.09 17.04 -14.09
N ALA A 405 18.22 16.39 -14.86
CA ALA A 405 16.86 16.84 -15.13
C ALA A 405 15.88 15.67 -15.11
N LEU A 406 14.73 15.86 -14.47
CA LEU A 406 13.54 15.03 -14.63
C LEU A 406 12.51 15.85 -15.39
N GLU A 407 12.22 15.46 -16.62
CA GLU A 407 11.33 16.19 -17.55
C GLU A 407 9.88 15.68 -17.49
N ASP A 408 8.92 16.45 -18.00
CA ASP A 408 7.48 16.08 -18.00
C ASP A 408 7.15 14.82 -18.80
N ASN A 409 7.98 14.50 -19.79
CA ASN A 409 7.89 13.24 -20.54
C ASN A 409 8.33 12.02 -19.69
N GLY A 410 8.73 12.23 -18.43
CA GLY A 410 9.20 11.20 -17.52
C GLY A 410 10.68 10.86 -17.68
N ASN A 411 11.40 11.54 -18.59
CA ASN A 411 12.81 11.25 -18.84
C ASN A 411 13.71 11.81 -17.75
N LEU A 412 14.61 10.96 -17.26
CA LEU A 412 15.67 11.32 -16.34
C LEU A 412 17.00 11.45 -17.10
N SER A 413 17.51 12.67 -17.23
CA SER A 413 18.83 12.96 -17.79
C SER A 413 19.82 13.22 -16.66
N VAL A 414 20.95 12.52 -16.64
CA VAL A 414 22.02 12.70 -15.64
C VAL A 414 23.37 12.84 -16.34
N LYS A 415 24.08 13.92 -16.05
CA LYS A 415 25.46 14.14 -16.50
C LYS A 415 26.41 13.35 -15.59
N GLY A 416 26.54 12.06 -15.84
CA GLY A 416 27.37 11.16 -15.03
C GLY A 416 26.95 9.70 -15.14
N THR A 417 27.07 8.96 -14.04
CA THR A 417 26.66 7.56 -13.94
C THR A 417 25.52 7.43 -12.96
N ILE A 418 24.52 6.64 -13.30
CA ILE A 418 23.44 6.23 -12.39
C ILE A 418 23.82 4.86 -11.82
N VAL A 419 23.94 4.76 -10.50
CA VAL A 419 24.25 3.52 -9.77
C VAL A 419 22.97 3.01 -9.10
N SER A 420 22.39 1.93 -9.62
CA SER A 420 21.20 1.28 -9.06
C SER A 420 21.57 -0.05 -8.40
N ALA A 421 21.65 -0.08 -7.07
CA ALA A 421 22.01 -1.29 -6.34
C ALA A 421 21.00 -2.44 -6.54
N GLY A 422 19.73 -2.11 -6.76
CA GLY A 422 18.65 -3.08 -7.07
C GLY A 422 18.44 -3.34 -8.56
N GLY A 423 19.23 -2.74 -9.44
CA GLY A 423 19.07 -2.84 -10.90
C GLY A 423 17.96 -1.97 -11.47
N TYR A 424 17.71 -2.13 -12.78
CA TYR A 424 16.64 -1.48 -13.53
C TYR A 424 15.56 -2.51 -13.86
N ALA A 425 14.32 -2.27 -13.43
CA ALA A 425 13.19 -3.15 -13.72
C ALA A 425 12.39 -2.60 -14.90
N GLN A 426 12.18 -3.43 -15.93
CA GLN A 426 11.31 -3.12 -17.08
C GLN A 426 10.07 -4.01 -17.02
N GLY A 427 8.88 -3.40 -17.13
CA GLY A 427 7.62 -4.14 -17.19
C GLY A 427 7.57 -5.05 -18.42
N SER A 428 7.67 -6.37 -18.23
CA SER A 428 7.80 -7.33 -19.34
C SER A 428 6.61 -8.30 -19.49
N SER A 429 5.62 -8.22 -18.61
CA SER A 429 4.45 -9.10 -18.58
C SER A 429 3.63 -9.06 -19.89
N ARG A 430 3.09 -10.21 -20.30
CA ARG A 430 2.16 -10.32 -21.44
C ARG A 430 0.91 -9.45 -21.27
N LYS A 431 0.51 -9.16 -20.03
CA LYS A 431 -0.63 -8.28 -19.74
C LYS A 431 -0.38 -6.81 -20.12
N LEU A 432 0.88 -6.43 -20.34
CA LEU A 432 1.29 -5.06 -20.67
C LEU A 432 1.53 -4.87 -22.18
N LYS A 433 1.31 -5.90 -23.02
CA LYS A 433 1.78 -5.94 -24.40
C LYS A 433 0.76 -6.57 -25.35
N ASP A 434 0.56 -5.91 -26.48
CA ASP A 434 -0.03 -6.51 -27.67
C ASP A 434 1.11 -7.10 -28.53
N ILE A 435 1.07 -8.40 -28.78
CA ILE A 435 2.14 -9.12 -29.49
C ILE A 435 1.71 -9.31 -30.95
N GLU A 436 2.39 -8.63 -31.86
CA GLU A 436 2.07 -8.64 -33.30
C GLU A 436 2.61 -9.87 -34.05
N GLY A 437 3.68 -10.50 -33.56
CA GLY A 437 4.28 -11.64 -34.24
C GLY A 437 5.68 -12.00 -33.72
N PRO A 438 6.38 -12.92 -34.42
CA PRO A 438 7.77 -13.24 -34.13
C PRO A 438 8.69 -12.06 -34.44
N LEU A 439 9.83 -11.98 -33.75
CA LEU A 439 10.83 -10.94 -33.98
C LEU A 439 11.43 -11.09 -35.39
N PRO A 440 11.38 -10.04 -36.25
CA PRO A 440 11.89 -10.12 -37.62
C PRO A 440 13.43 -10.10 -37.67
N TYR A 441 14.09 -9.61 -36.62
CA TYR A 441 15.54 -9.48 -36.53
C TYR A 441 16.18 -10.66 -35.82
N GLY A 442 17.37 -11.09 -36.27
CA GLY A 442 18.11 -12.19 -35.66
C GLY A 442 19.54 -12.25 -36.16
N LEU A 443 20.01 -13.44 -36.52
CA LEU A 443 21.40 -13.69 -36.83
C LEU A 443 21.88 -12.92 -38.07
N ALA A 444 21.02 -12.78 -39.09
CA ALA A 444 21.38 -12.12 -40.35
C ALA A 444 21.72 -10.64 -40.16
N GLU A 445 21.01 -9.93 -39.27
CA GLU A 445 21.28 -8.53 -38.97
C GLU A 445 22.49 -8.39 -38.05
N ILE A 446 22.61 -9.27 -37.04
CA ILE A 446 23.76 -9.26 -36.12
C ILE A 446 25.07 -9.54 -36.85
N GLU A 447 25.09 -10.40 -37.87
CA GLU A 447 26.27 -10.68 -38.71
C GLU A 447 26.73 -9.45 -39.53
N GLN A 448 25.84 -8.48 -39.77
CA GLN A 448 26.17 -7.24 -40.48
C GLN A 448 26.68 -6.13 -39.54
N LEU A 449 26.45 -6.25 -38.23
CA LEU A 449 26.88 -5.26 -37.26
C LEU A 449 28.41 -5.25 -37.12
N THR A 450 28.98 -4.05 -37.07
CA THR A 450 30.41 -3.87 -36.81
C THR A 450 30.61 -3.27 -35.41
N PRO A 451 31.02 -4.07 -34.40
CA PRO A 451 31.36 -3.53 -33.09
C PRO A 451 32.59 -2.61 -33.17
N LEU A 452 32.49 -1.44 -32.57
CA LEU A 452 33.53 -0.40 -32.61
C LEU A 452 34.16 -0.21 -31.22
N ILE A 453 35.38 0.31 -31.19
CA ILE A 453 36.06 0.72 -29.96
C ILE A 453 36.60 2.13 -30.11
N GLY A 454 36.32 3.00 -29.14
CA GLY A 454 36.67 4.42 -29.27
C GLY A 454 36.58 5.20 -27.96
N ARG A 455 36.43 6.52 -28.08
CA ARG A 455 36.24 7.46 -26.96
C ARG A 455 35.20 8.51 -27.39
N TYR A 456 34.45 9.07 -26.44
CA TYR A 456 33.62 10.23 -26.76
C TYR A 456 34.47 11.44 -27.14
N LYS A 457 33.94 12.29 -28.04
CA LYS A 457 34.54 13.60 -28.33
C LYS A 457 34.54 14.45 -27.05
N PRO A 458 35.60 15.22 -26.75
CA PRO A 458 35.63 16.09 -25.57
C PRO A 458 34.47 17.10 -25.50
N SER A 459 33.96 17.54 -26.66
CA SER A 459 32.80 18.42 -26.76
C SER A 459 31.47 17.79 -26.34
N TYR A 460 31.40 16.45 -26.27
CA TYR A 460 30.23 15.72 -25.76
C TYR A 460 30.48 15.22 -24.34
N THR A 461 31.55 14.42 -24.15
CA THR A 461 31.96 13.89 -22.85
C THR A 461 33.49 13.91 -22.73
N PRO A 462 34.08 14.84 -21.96
CA PRO A 462 35.53 15.01 -21.84
C PRO A 462 36.16 14.07 -20.79
N ASP A 463 35.80 12.79 -20.80
CA ASP A 463 36.31 11.84 -19.81
C ASP A 463 37.50 11.00 -20.27
N GLY A 464 37.78 11.01 -21.58
CA GLY A 464 38.87 10.26 -22.16
C GLY A 464 38.85 8.77 -21.83
N ARG A 465 37.68 8.14 -21.62
CA ARG A 465 37.56 6.68 -21.36
C ARG A 465 37.34 5.88 -22.64
N ARG A 466 37.97 4.70 -22.76
CA ARG A 466 37.72 3.78 -23.88
C ARG A 466 36.40 3.08 -23.65
N ARG A 467 35.60 2.95 -24.70
CA ARG A 467 34.30 2.29 -24.68
C ARG A 467 34.12 1.43 -25.92
N LEU A 468 33.32 0.39 -25.76
CA LEU A 468 32.77 -0.40 -26.86
C LEU A 468 31.52 0.31 -27.36
N PHE A 469 31.34 0.36 -28.67
CA PHE A 469 30.24 1.06 -29.32
C PHE A 469 29.56 0.16 -30.35
N LEU A 470 28.28 0.45 -30.56
CA LEU A 470 27.56 0.14 -31.79
C LEU A 470 27.23 1.48 -32.44
N GLU A 471 27.44 1.58 -33.75
CA GLU A 471 27.13 2.79 -34.51
C GLU A 471 25.61 2.94 -34.64
N ALA A 472 25.08 4.08 -34.20
CA ALA A 472 23.64 4.30 -34.15
C ALA A 472 23.06 4.43 -35.57
N GLU A 473 23.82 5.00 -36.49
CA GLU A 473 23.47 5.14 -37.90
C GLU A 473 23.36 3.78 -38.60
N GLN A 474 24.32 2.88 -38.36
CA GLN A 474 24.26 1.51 -38.89
C GLN A 474 23.04 0.75 -38.32
N LEU A 475 22.79 0.89 -37.01
CA LEU A 475 21.63 0.28 -36.37
C LEU A 475 20.31 0.86 -36.89
N LEU A 476 20.27 2.14 -37.23
CA LEU A 476 19.09 2.79 -37.77
C LEU A 476 18.69 2.20 -39.13
N ASP A 477 19.67 1.85 -39.97
CA ASP A 477 19.44 1.22 -41.26
C ASP A 477 19.03 -0.27 -41.13
N LEU A 478 19.61 -1.00 -40.17
CA LEU A 478 19.37 -2.45 -40.01
C LEU A 478 18.14 -2.77 -39.15
N MET A 479 17.94 -2.03 -38.06
CA MET A 479 16.96 -2.31 -37.00
C MET A 479 16.51 -1.00 -36.33
N PRO A 480 15.69 -0.19 -37.02
CA PRO A 480 15.36 1.18 -36.63
C PRO A 480 14.74 1.29 -35.22
N GLU A 481 14.00 0.28 -34.76
CA GLU A 481 13.35 0.24 -33.44
C GLU A 481 14.34 0.27 -32.27
N THR A 482 15.60 -0.11 -32.52
CA THR A 482 16.67 -0.10 -31.52
C THR A 482 17.34 1.26 -31.37
N VAL A 483 16.94 2.24 -32.17
CA VAL A 483 17.55 3.57 -32.24
C VAL A 483 16.47 4.63 -32.04
N ASN A 484 16.74 5.60 -31.18
CA ASN A 484 16.03 6.87 -31.21
C ASN A 484 16.74 7.80 -32.21
N PRO A 485 16.14 8.12 -33.37
CA PRO A 485 16.80 8.91 -34.42
C PRO A 485 17.09 10.35 -34.01
N GLU A 486 16.32 10.91 -33.06
CA GLU A 486 16.50 12.27 -32.54
C GLU A 486 16.86 12.24 -31.04
N GLY A 487 17.77 11.35 -30.66
CA GLY A 487 18.03 11.04 -29.26
C GLY A 487 18.79 12.11 -28.48
N ILE A 488 19.87 12.64 -29.06
CA ILE A 488 20.81 13.49 -28.32
C ILE A 488 21.03 14.82 -29.06
N PRO A 489 20.83 15.98 -28.41
CA PRO A 489 21.22 17.26 -28.99
C PRO A 489 22.75 17.42 -28.94
N PHE A 490 23.37 17.59 -30.11
CA PHE A 490 24.81 17.80 -30.24
C PHE A 490 25.11 18.85 -31.33
N GLN A 491 25.80 19.92 -30.95
CA GLN A 491 26.23 21.00 -31.88
C GLN A 491 25.11 21.61 -32.74
N GLY A 492 23.89 21.74 -32.18
CA GLY A 492 22.76 22.37 -32.86
C GLY A 492 21.94 21.44 -33.75
N ALA A 493 22.26 20.14 -33.79
CA ALA A 493 21.44 19.10 -34.42
C ALA A 493 21.11 17.99 -33.41
N TYR A 494 20.04 17.25 -33.65
CA TYR A 494 19.79 15.99 -32.94
C TYR A 494 20.52 14.86 -33.67
N VAL A 495 21.25 14.05 -32.91
CA VAL A 495 21.95 12.86 -33.41
C VAL A 495 21.31 11.58 -32.87
N PRO A 496 21.35 10.47 -33.62
CA PRO A 496 20.77 9.20 -33.19
C PRO A 496 21.40 8.65 -31.91
N SER A 497 20.62 7.92 -31.12
CA SER A 497 21.07 7.25 -29.89
C SER A 497 20.53 5.83 -29.80
N VAL A 498 21.31 4.91 -29.24
CA VAL A 498 20.98 3.48 -29.20
C VAL A 498 20.24 3.12 -27.90
N ASN A 499 19.15 2.35 -28.04
CA ASN A 499 18.42 1.71 -26.95
C ASN A 499 18.94 0.29 -26.74
N LEU A 500 19.92 0.13 -25.85
CA LEU A 500 20.61 -1.15 -25.64
C LEU A 500 19.68 -2.28 -25.14
N ASP A 501 18.61 -1.94 -24.43
CA ASP A 501 17.59 -2.89 -23.97
C ASP A 501 16.83 -3.53 -25.14
N GLN A 502 16.59 -2.78 -26.22
CA GLN A 502 15.91 -3.27 -27.42
C GLN A 502 16.80 -4.19 -28.26
N LEU A 503 18.12 -4.17 -28.07
CA LEU A 503 19.05 -5.10 -28.72
C LEU A 503 19.04 -6.49 -28.07
N LEU A 504 18.68 -6.59 -26.79
CA LEU A 504 18.73 -7.87 -26.07
C LEU A 504 17.83 -8.95 -26.70
N PRO A 505 16.56 -8.69 -27.07
CA PRO A 505 15.73 -9.68 -27.77
C PRO A 505 16.31 -10.13 -29.11
N VAL A 506 16.93 -9.21 -29.87
CA VAL A 506 17.57 -9.51 -31.15
C VAL A 506 18.75 -10.46 -30.96
N LEU A 507 19.60 -10.18 -29.97
CA LEU A 507 20.72 -11.04 -29.61
C LEU A 507 20.25 -12.43 -29.14
N VAL A 508 19.19 -12.51 -28.33
CA VAL A 508 18.60 -13.79 -27.90
C VAL A 508 18.11 -14.60 -29.10
N ASN A 509 17.41 -13.96 -30.04
CA ASN A 509 16.93 -14.63 -31.26
C ASN A 509 18.09 -15.07 -32.16
N ALA A 510 19.11 -14.24 -32.35
CA ALA A 510 20.31 -14.56 -33.10
C ALA A 510 21.05 -15.78 -32.51
N ILE A 511 21.20 -15.84 -31.18
CA ILE A 511 21.81 -16.98 -30.48
C ILE A 511 20.97 -18.25 -30.66
N ALA A 512 19.64 -18.15 -30.59
CA ALA A 512 18.75 -19.29 -30.81
C ALA A 512 18.88 -19.83 -32.25
N GLN A 513 18.90 -18.94 -33.25
CA GLN A 513 19.11 -19.30 -34.66
C GLN A 513 20.49 -19.93 -34.90
N LEU A 514 21.54 -19.37 -34.28
CA LEU A 514 22.89 -19.92 -34.35
C LEU A 514 22.95 -21.32 -33.72
N SER A 515 22.35 -21.51 -32.55
CA SER A 515 22.27 -22.81 -31.88
C SER A 515 21.54 -23.86 -32.74
N ALA A 516 20.46 -23.47 -33.41
CA ALA A 516 19.74 -24.36 -34.33
C ALA A 516 20.61 -24.80 -35.52
N LYS A 517 21.39 -23.87 -36.11
CA LYS A 517 22.36 -24.18 -37.18
C LYS A 517 23.46 -25.13 -36.68
N VAL A 518 23.99 -24.91 -35.48
CA VAL A 518 25.02 -25.78 -34.88
C VAL A 518 24.47 -27.19 -34.65
N ASN A 519 23.27 -27.32 -34.09
CA ASN A 519 22.65 -28.64 -33.86
C ASN A 519 22.42 -29.39 -35.19
N ALA A 520 21.98 -28.68 -36.23
CA ALA A 520 21.82 -29.27 -37.55
C ALA A 520 23.16 -29.77 -38.15
N LEU A 521 24.28 -29.11 -37.84
CA LEU A 521 25.62 -29.54 -38.25
C LEU A 521 26.13 -30.74 -37.43
N THR A 522 25.78 -30.84 -36.15
CA THR A 522 26.20 -31.96 -35.30
C THR A 522 25.38 -33.23 -35.51
N ASP A 523 24.10 -33.09 -35.88
CA ASP A 523 23.19 -34.21 -36.17
C ASP A 523 23.28 -34.69 -37.63
N ALA A 524 23.97 -33.94 -38.50
CA ALA A 524 24.28 -34.39 -39.85
C ALA A 524 25.28 -35.56 -39.80
N PRO A 525 25.03 -36.69 -40.51
CA PRO A 525 26.01 -37.76 -40.62
C PRO A 525 27.28 -37.17 -41.23
N ARG A 526 28.39 -37.20 -40.48
CA ARG A 526 29.70 -36.84 -41.02
C ARG A 526 29.95 -37.72 -42.24
N HIS A 527 29.91 -37.13 -43.43
CA HIS A 527 30.37 -37.80 -44.63
C HIS A 527 31.81 -38.24 -44.36
N ALA A 528 32.02 -39.56 -44.37
CA ALA A 528 33.34 -40.14 -44.29
C ALA A 528 34.20 -39.52 -45.40
N GLU A 529 35.24 -38.79 -45.01
CA GLU A 529 36.29 -38.34 -45.92
C GLU A 529 36.85 -39.56 -46.65
N LYS A 530 36.97 -39.44 -47.97
CA LYS A 530 37.62 -40.40 -48.88
C LYS A 530 39.12 -40.20 -48.89
#